data_AF-A0A1I6DK56-F1
#
_entry.id   AF-A0A1I6DK56-F1
#
_cell.length_a   1.000
_cell.length_b   1.000
_cell.length_c   1.000
_cell.angle_alpha   90.00
_cell.angle_beta   90.00
_cell.angle_gamma   90.00
#
_symmetry.space_group_name_H-M   'P 1'
#
loop_
_entity.id
_entity.type
_entity.pdbx_description
1 polymer ?
#
loop_
_entity_poly.entity_id
_entity_poly.type
_entity_poly.pdbx_seq_one_letter_code
_entity_poly.pdbx_strand_id
1 'polypeptide(L)'
;MSENVHTYARYIYPYNDAKMKAWAETIIASIEAGKVDDALEAIPSINESKLPTGVPNLYTYLSNNRNRMNYKELEQRGFKAGSGAIESGNKKVIQQRMKQSGMQWGVETGQFIASLRAKYASNRWSEIEKVLAAVYELSKVISSFNDRMGHIF
;
A
#
# COMPACT_ATOMS: atom_id res chain seq x y z
N MET A 1 5.16 -9.01 5.18
CA MET A 1 6.23 -8.93 6.19
C MET A 1 5.85 -9.71 7.44
N SER A 2 4.88 -9.27 8.24
CA SER A 2 4.49 -9.98 9.49
C SER A 2 4.13 -11.45 9.29
N GLU A 3 3.38 -11.78 8.23
CA GLU A 3 3.06 -13.18 7.89
C GLU A 3 4.31 -14.04 7.67
N ASN A 4 5.31 -13.51 6.94
CA ASN A 4 6.56 -14.23 6.70
C ASN A 4 7.35 -14.42 8.01
N VAL A 5 7.36 -13.41 8.87
CA VAL A 5 7.99 -13.48 10.20
C VAL A 5 7.30 -14.56 11.04
N HIS A 6 5.97 -14.56 11.13
CA HIS A 6 5.22 -15.56 11.91
C HIS A 6 5.38 -16.97 11.35
N THR A 7 5.34 -17.14 10.02
CA THR A 7 5.53 -18.45 9.39
C THR A 7 6.92 -19.01 9.66
N TYR A 8 7.95 -18.15 9.57
CA TYR A 8 9.32 -18.55 9.93
C TYR A 8 9.47 -18.82 11.43
N ALA A 9 8.86 -17.99 12.29
CA ALA A 9 8.88 -18.16 13.75
C ALA A 9 8.30 -19.51 14.19
N ARG A 10 7.15 -19.91 13.60
CA ARG A 10 6.54 -21.23 13.84
C ARG A 10 7.47 -22.37 13.45
N TYR A 11 8.23 -22.19 12.38
CA TYR A 11 9.17 -23.20 11.92
C TYR A 11 10.38 -23.34 12.87
N ILE A 12 10.95 -22.24 13.37
CA ILE A 12 12.09 -22.30 14.30
C ILE A 12 11.70 -22.62 15.75
N TYR A 13 10.43 -22.42 16.13
CA TYR A 13 9.90 -22.69 17.48
C TYR A 13 8.56 -23.48 17.43
N PRO A 14 8.53 -24.71 16.88
CA PRO A 14 7.30 -25.44 16.59
C PRO A 14 6.49 -25.90 17.81
N TYR A 15 7.13 -25.98 18.99
CA TYR A 15 6.51 -26.47 20.23
C TYR A 15 6.52 -25.43 21.35
N ASN A 16 6.84 -24.16 21.05
CA ASN A 16 6.92 -23.10 22.05
C ASN A 16 6.26 -21.82 21.54
N ASP A 17 4.93 -21.77 21.67
CA ASP A 17 4.11 -20.64 21.23
C ASP A 17 4.52 -19.31 21.87
N ALA A 18 4.91 -19.34 23.15
CA ALA A 18 5.33 -18.13 23.87
C ALA A 18 6.61 -17.56 23.25
N LYS A 19 7.62 -18.41 23.03
CA LYS A 19 8.89 -18.00 22.40
C LYS A 19 8.71 -17.61 20.94
N MET A 20 7.86 -18.34 20.21
CA MET A 20 7.50 -18.05 18.82
C MET A 20 6.90 -16.65 18.70
N LYS A 21 5.88 -16.32 19.51
CA LYS A 21 5.23 -15.01 19.50
C LYS A 21 6.20 -13.89 19.91
N ALA A 22 6.90 -14.08 21.03
CA ALA A 22 7.84 -13.07 21.54
C ALA A 22 8.96 -12.77 20.53
N TRP A 23 9.51 -13.79 19.86
CA TRP A 23 10.51 -13.60 18.82
C TRP A 23 9.93 -12.88 17.60
N ALA A 24 8.75 -13.30 17.13
CA ALA A 24 8.10 -12.66 15.99
C ALA A 24 7.78 -11.19 16.26
N GLU A 25 7.26 -10.86 17.44
CA GLU A 25 6.99 -9.49 17.90
C GLU A 25 8.26 -8.66 17.96
N THR A 26 9.37 -9.23 18.45
CA THR A 26 10.67 -8.55 18.50
C THR A 26 11.16 -8.20 17.10
N ILE A 27 11.11 -9.16 16.16
CA ILE A 27 11.54 -8.92 14.77
C ILE A 27 10.66 -7.87 14.09
N ILE A 28 9.33 -7.96 14.25
CA ILE A 28 8.39 -6.99 13.68
C ILE A 28 8.66 -5.60 14.24
N ALA A 29 8.80 -5.47 15.56
CA ALA A 29 9.08 -4.20 16.21
C ALA A 29 10.41 -3.58 15.76
N SER A 30 11.47 -4.37 15.58
CA SER A 30 12.74 -3.89 15.03
C SER A 30 12.57 -3.34 13.61
N ILE A 31 11.84 -4.05 12.75
CA ILE A 31 11.57 -3.60 11.38
C ILE A 31 10.72 -2.33 11.38
N GLU A 32 9.67 -2.26 12.20
CA GLU A 32 8.81 -1.08 12.32
C GLU A 32 9.58 0.14 12.85
N ALA A 33 10.53 -0.08 13.77
CA ALA A 33 11.46 0.94 14.26
C ALA A 33 12.55 1.33 13.24
N GLY A 34 12.54 0.78 12.03
CA GLY A 34 13.52 1.05 10.97
C GLY A 34 14.88 0.37 11.20
N LYS A 35 14.98 -0.55 12.17
CA LYS A 35 16.17 -1.30 12.53
C LYS A 35 16.19 -2.66 11.81
N VAL A 36 16.23 -2.61 10.48
CA VAL A 36 16.16 -3.82 9.65
C VAL A 36 17.42 -4.68 9.79
N ASP A 37 18.58 -4.06 10.03
CA ASP A 37 19.84 -4.78 10.21
C ASP A 37 19.84 -5.56 11.53
N ASP A 38 19.43 -4.95 12.64
CA ASP A 38 19.21 -5.64 13.91
C ASP A 38 18.26 -6.84 13.76
N ALA A 39 17.21 -6.68 12.94
CA ALA A 39 16.27 -7.76 12.64
C ALA A 39 16.92 -8.88 11.82
N LEU A 40 17.82 -8.57 10.88
CA LEU A 40 18.58 -9.57 10.10
C LEU A 40 19.57 -10.33 10.97
N GLU A 41 20.27 -9.65 11.88
CA GLU A 41 21.22 -10.25 12.83
C GLU A 41 20.53 -11.17 13.84
N ALA A 42 19.28 -10.85 14.21
CA ALA A 42 18.48 -11.65 15.13
C ALA A 42 17.87 -12.92 14.50
N ILE A 43 18.04 -13.14 13.19
CA ILE A 43 17.59 -14.36 12.50
C ILE A 43 18.57 -15.49 12.81
N PRO A 44 18.11 -16.59 13.43
CA PRO A 44 18.98 -17.73 13.69
C PRO A 44 19.56 -18.30 12.40
N SER A 45 20.87 -18.53 12.38
CA SER A 45 21.52 -19.30 11.32
C SER A 45 21.09 -20.76 11.42
N ILE A 46 20.11 -21.15 10.61
CA ILE A 46 19.69 -22.54 10.46
C ILE A 46 20.54 -23.22 9.40
N ASN A 47 21.10 -24.37 9.76
CA ASN A 47 22.02 -25.12 8.93
C ASN A 47 21.25 -26.07 7.99
N GLU A 48 20.26 -25.53 7.28
CA GLU A 48 19.49 -26.26 6.28
C GLU A 48 19.86 -25.76 4.89
N SER A 49 20.23 -26.69 4.00
CA SER A 49 20.50 -26.39 2.60
C SER A 49 19.24 -25.93 1.85
N LYS A 50 18.05 -26.30 2.34
CA LYS A 50 16.76 -25.89 1.79
C LYS A 50 15.65 -25.95 2.85
N LEU A 51 14.93 -24.84 2.99
CA LEU A 51 13.75 -24.75 3.85
C LEU A 51 12.57 -25.59 3.31
N PRO A 52 11.70 -26.11 4.19
CA PRO A 52 10.48 -26.81 3.80
C PRO A 52 9.56 -25.94 2.93
N THR A 53 8.76 -26.60 2.08
CA THR A 53 7.74 -25.92 1.27
C THR A 53 6.78 -25.12 2.15
N GLY A 54 6.59 -23.84 1.83
CA GLY A 54 5.73 -22.94 2.59
C GLY A 54 6.44 -22.14 3.69
N VAL A 55 7.69 -22.46 4.02
CA VAL A 55 8.50 -21.65 4.95
C VAL A 55 9.34 -20.66 4.14
N PRO A 56 9.18 -19.34 4.34
CA PRO A 56 9.97 -18.35 3.61
C PRO A 56 11.41 -18.32 4.17
N ASN A 57 12.41 -18.14 3.30
CA ASN A 57 13.73 -17.73 3.76
C ASN A 57 13.64 -16.27 4.24
N LEU A 58 13.46 -16.09 5.55
CA LEU A 58 13.22 -14.77 6.12
C LEU A 58 14.41 -13.83 5.92
N TYR A 59 15.64 -14.33 6.06
CA TYR A 59 16.85 -13.54 5.85
C TYR A 59 16.90 -12.99 4.42
N THR A 60 16.74 -13.85 3.42
CA THR A 60 16.71 -13.45 2.01
C THR A 60 15.55 -12.50 1.74
N TYR A 61 14.36 -12.77 2.29
CA TYR A 61 13.19 -11.91 2.11
C TYR A 61 13.41 -10.49 2.65
N LEU A 62 13.90 -10.37 3.89
CA LEU A 62 14.18 -9.08 4.51
C LEU A 62 15.33 -8.35 3.81
N SER A 63 16.40 -9.07 3.43
CA SER A 63 17.52 -8.51 2.68
C SER A 63 17.08 -7.92 1.34
N ASN A 64 16.31 -8.68 0.54
CA ASN A 64 15.82 -8.23 -0.77
C ASN A 64 14.83 -7.07 -0.68
N ASN A 65 14.11 -6.95 0.43
CA ASN A 65 13.12 -5.90 0.64
C ASN A 65 13.60 -4.79 1.56
N ARG A 66 14.88 -4.76 1.95
CA ARG A 66 15.43 -3.80 2.93
C ARG A 66 15.06 -2.36 2.63
N ASN A 67 15.21 -1.94 1.37
CA ASN A 67 14.89 -0.59 0.90
C ASN A 67 13.39 -0.24 0.93
N ARG A 68 12.51 -1.22 1.12
CA ARG A 68 11.05 -1.07 1.18
C ARG A 68 10.52 -1.07 2.62
N MET A 69 11.38 -1.32 3.61
CA MET A 69 11.01 -1.46 5.03
C MET A 69 11.17 -0.15 5.81
N ASN A 70 10.95 1.00 5.17
CA ASN A 70 11.10 2.33 5.79
C ASN A 70 9.86 2.71 6.64
N TYR A 71 9.36 1.81 7.48
CA TYR A 71 8.13 2.00 8.24
C TYR A 71 8.19 3.22 9.17
N LYS A 72 9.30 3.40 9.89
CA LYS A 72 9.51 4.56 10.77
C LYS A 72 9.43 5.89 10.03
N GLU A 73 10.07 6.00 8.87
CA GLU A 73 10.03 7.22 8.05
C GLU A 73 8.61 7.50 7.55
N LEU A 74 7.90 6.44 7.12
CA LEU A 74 6.52 6.54 6.68
C LEU A 74 5.60 6.98 7.82
N GLU A 75 5.77 6.42 9.01
CA GLU A 75 5.02 6.81 10.22
C GLU A 75 5.30 8.27 10.61
N GLN A 76 6.55 8.71 10.59
CA GLN A 76 6.93 10.10 10.84
C GLN A 76 6.30 11.08 9.84
N ARG A 77 6.06 10.63 8.60
CA ARG A 77 5.32 11.39 7.57
C ARG A 77 3.80 11.28 7.72
N GLY A 78 3.30 10.61 8.74
CA GLY A 78 1.87 10.41 9.01
C GLY A 78 1.24 9.28 8.20
N PHE A 79 2.02 8.45 7.49
CA PHE A 79 1.50 7.31 6.76
C PHE A 79 1.38 6.09 7.65
N LYS A 80 0.19 5.47 7.68
CA LYS A 80 -0.01 4.16 8.28
C LYS A 80 0.41 3.07 7.29
N ALA A 81 1.69 2.67 7.35
CA ALA A 81 2.29 1.71 6.42
C ALA A 81 2.11 0.23 6.85
N GLY A 82 1.46 -0.04 7.98
CA GLY A 82 1.14 -1.41 8.40
C GLY A 82 0.25 -2.12 7.38
N SER A 83 0.51 -3.40 7.13
CA SER A 83 -0.22 -4.20 6.13
C SER A 83 -1.74 -4.16 6.32
N GLY A 84 -2.22 -4.19 7.58
CA GLY A 84 -3.65 -4.10 7.88
C GLY A 84 -4.28 -2.76 7.52
N ALA A 85 -3.57 -1.65 7.71
CA ALA A 85 -4.05 -0.33 7.32
C ALA A 85 -4.14 -0.20 5.80
N ILE A 86 -3.13 -0.67 5.09
CA ILE A 86 -3.09 -0.70 3.62
C ILE A 86 -4.19 -1.62 3.07
N GLU A 87 -4.38 -2.81 3.62
CA GLU A 87 -5.41 -3.75 3.20
C GLU A 87 -6.82 -3.20 3.45
N SER A 88 -7.04 -2.58 4.62
CA SER A 88 -8.31 -1.91 4.94
C SER A 88 -8.57 -0.74 3.99
N GLY A 89 -7.55 0.06 3.68
CA GLY A 89 -7.61 1.12 2.69
C GLY A 89 -8.00 0.59 1.31
N ASN A 90 -7.33 -0.45 0.82
CA ASN A 90 -7.65 -1.08 -0.45
C ASN A 90 -9.10 -1.59 -0.50
N LYS A 91 -9.55 -2.27 0.57
CA LYS A 91 -10.94 -2.75 0.70
C LYS A 91 -11.94 -1.60 0.63
N LYS A 92 -11.74 -0.54 1.41
CA LYS A 92 -12.69 0.59 1.54
C LYS A 92 -12.67 1.52 0.33
N VAL A 93 -11.49 1.87 -0.18
CA VAL A 93 -11.36 2.88 -1.23
C VAL A 93 -11.58 2.26 -2.60
N ILE A 94 -10.87 1.18 -2.91
CA ILE A 94 -10.79 0.58 -4.25
C ILE A 94 -11.85 -0.50 -4.43
N GLN A 95 -11.82 -1.55 -3.60
CA GLN A 95 -12.65 -2.75 -3.83
C GLN A 95 -14.15 -2.45 -3.73
N GLN A 96 -14.56 -1.53 -2.84
CA GLN A 96 -15.95 -1.11 -2.72
C GLN A 96 -16.59 -0.68 -4.05
N ARG A 97 -15.81 -0.19 -5.03
CA ARG A 97 -16.35 0.25 -6.33
C ARG A 97 -15.75 -0.45 -7.53
N MET A 98 -14.62 -1.13 -7.38
CA MET A 98 -13.94 -1.75 -8.53
C MET A 98 -14.11 -3.28 -8.60
N LYS A 99 -14.67 -3.91 -7.55
CA LYS A 99 -14.79 -5.38 -7.43
C LYS A 99 -16.24 -5.88 -7.33
N GLN A 100 -17.23 -5.09 -7.73
CA GLN A 100 -18.63 -5.55 -7.72
C GLN A 100 -18.98 -6.31 -9.01
N SER A 101 -20.09 -7.04 -8.99
CA SER A 101 -20.57 -7.82 -10.14
C SER A 101 -20.83 -6.93 -11.36
N GLY A 102 -20.45 -7.41 -12.55
CA GLY A 102 -20.67 -6.71 -13.82
C GLY A 102 -19.72 -5.53 -14.07
N MET A 103 -18.75 -5.28 -13.20
CA MET A 103 -17.79 -4.19 -13.37
C MET A 103 -16.60 -4.62 -14.22
N GLN A 104 -16.43 -3.93 -15.35
CA GLN A 104 -15.26 -4.09 -16.21
C GLN A 104 -14.64 -2.71 -16.43
N TRP A 105 -13.35 -2.60 -16.14
CA TRP A 105 -12.61 -1.34 -16.23
C TRP A 105 -11.44 -1.52 -17.19
N GLY A 106 -11.24 -0.55 -18.07
CA GLY A 106 -9.94 -0.37 -18.71
C GLY A 106 -8.95 0.19 -17.68
N VAL A 107 -7.64 0.07 -17.96
CA VAL A 107 -6.60 0.58 -17.05
C VAL A 107 -6.79 2.08 -16.78
N GLU A 108 -7.03 2.86 -17.83
CA GLU A 108 -7.22 4.31 -17.74
C GLU A 108 -8.51 4.67 -16.99
N THR A 109 -9.65 4.10 -17.38
CA THR A 109 -10.94 4.40 -16.75
C THR A 109 -10.98 3.93 -15.30
N GLY A 110 -10.36 2.79 -14.98
CA GLY A 110 -10.16 2.32 -13.62
C GLY A 110 -9.33 3.28 -12.77
N GLN A 111 -8.24 3.84 -13.33
CA GLN A 111 -7.41 4.82 -12.62
C GLN A 111 -8.17 6.11 -12.30
N PHE A 112 -9.03 6.60 -13.20
CA PHE A 112 -9.87 7.77 -12.92
C PHE A 112 -10.83 7.52 -11.75
N ILE A 113 -11.53 6.38 -11.75
CA ILE A 113 -12.44 6.02 -10.65
C ILE A 113 -11.68 5.84 -9.34
N ALA A 114 -10.53 5.16 -9.36
CA ALA A 114 -9.69 4.98 -8.19
C ALA A 114 -9.25 6.34 -7.60
N SER A 115 -8.87 7.29 -8.46
CA SER A 115 -8.45 8.63 -8.04
C SER A 115 -9.58 9.42 -7.39
N LEU A 116 -10.78 9.41 -7.99
CA LEU A 116 -11.97 10.05 -7.40
C LEU A 116 -12.33 9.43 -6.05
N ARG A 117 -12.33 8.11 -5.95
CA ARG A 117 -12.59 7.37 -4.71
C ARG A 117 -11.58 7.71 -3.62
N ALA A 118 -10.29 7.79 -3.96
CA ALA A 118 -9.24 8.16 -3.03
C ALA A 118 -9.41 9.59 -2.49
N LYS A 119 -9.75 10.55 -3.35
CA LYS A 119 -10.03 11.93 -2.93
C LYS A 119 -11.26 12.02 -2.04
N TYR A 120 -12.35 11.32 -2.41
CA TYR A 120 -13.56 11.26 -1.59
C TYR A 120 -13.27 10.65 -0.20
N ALA A 121 -12.65 9.49 -0.15
CA ALA A 121 -12.35 8.80 1.11
C ALA A 121 -11.35 9.56 2.01
N SER A 122 -10.56 10.47 1.43
CA SER A 122 -9.61 11.31 2.16
C SER A 122 -10.18 12.68 2.54
N ASN A 123 -11.49 12.94 2.34
CA ASN A 123 -12.12 14.25 2.53
C ASN A 123 -11.48 15.38 1.70
N ARG A 124 -10.96 15.06 0.51
CA ARG A 124 -10.29 15.99 -0.42
C ARG A 124 -11.13 16.29 -1.66
N TRP A 125 -12.46 16.20 -1.54
CA TRP A 125 -13.38 16.42 -2.67
C TRP A 125 -13.29 17.83 -3.24
N SER A 126 -13.00 18.82 -2.39
CA SER A 126 -12.79 20.21 -2.79
C SER A 126 -11.70 20.41 -3.85
N GLU A 127 -10.74 19.49 -3.95
CA GLU A 127 -9.73 19.54 -5.02
C GLU A 127 -10.32 19.16 -6.38
N ILE A 128 -11.29 18.24 -6.40
CA ILE A 128 -12.01 17.87 -7.62
C ILE A 128 -12.91 19.02 -8.06
N GLU A 129 -13.62 19.66 -7.11
CA GLU A 129 -14.46 20.83 -7.38
C GLU A 129 -13.65 21.97 -8.03
N LYS A 130 -12.43 22.22 -7.57
CA LYS A 130 -11.53 23.22 -8.18
C LYS A 130 -11.17 22.88 -9.62
N VAL A 131 -10.85 21.62 -9.91
CA VAL A 131 -10.55 21.18 -11.28
C VAL A 131 -11.78 21.33 -12.18
N LEU A 132 -12.95 20.91 -11.69
CA LEU A 132 -14.21 21.02 -12.45
C LEU A 132 -14.56 22.49 -12.74
N ALA A 133 -14.40 23.38 -11.77
CA ALA A 133 -14.61 24.81 -11.96
C ALA A 133 -13.66 25.38 -13.02
N ALA A 134 -12.38 25.03 -12.97
CA ALA A 134 -11.39 25.49 -13.97
C ALA A 134 -11.72 25.00 -15.38
N VAL A 135 -12.11 23.73 -15.54
CA VAL A 135 -12.52 23.16 -16.83
C VAL A 135 -13.79 23.84 -17.35
N TYR A 136 -14.76 24.09 -16.47
CA TYR A 136 -16.00 24.76 -16.83
C TYR A 136 -15.77 26.19 -17.32
N GLU A 137 -14.94 26.98 -16.63
CA GLU A 137 -14.59 28.33 -17.07
C GLU A 137 -13.84 28.33 -18.40
N LEU A 138 -12.91 27.40 -18.62
CA LEU A 138 -12.24 27.24 -19.92
C LEU A 138 -13.25 26.90 -21.04
N SER A 139 -14.22 26.05 -20.76
CA SER A 139 -15.24 25.67 -21.74
C SER A 139 -16.12 26.86 -22.17
N LYS A 140 -16.47 27.75 -21.23
CA LYS A 140 -17.18 29.01 -21.53
C LYS A 140 -16.37 29.94 -22.41
N VAL A 141 -15.07 30.09 -22.12
CA VAL A 141 -14.18 30.97 -22.92
C VAL A 141 -14.09 30.46 -24.36
N ILE A 142 -13.92 29.14 -24.55
CA ILE A 142 -13.86 28.53 -25.88
C ILE A 142 -15.19 28.68 -26.61
N SER A 143 -16.32 28.44 -25.95
CA SER A 143 -17.66 28.64 -26.54
C SER A 143 -17.87 30.09 -26.98
N SER A 144 -17.56 31.05 -26.12
CA SER A 144 -17.70 32.48 -26.44
C SER A 144 -16.77 32.93 -27.58
N PHE A 145 -15.59 32.33 -27.70
CA PHE A 145 -14.69 32.57 -28.82
C PHE A 145 -15.25 32.00 -30.12
N ASN A 146 -15.75 30.76 -30.11
CA ASN A 146 -16.37 30.12 -31.28
C ASN A 146 -17.63 30.86 -31.74
N ASP A 147 -18.48 31.33 -30.83
CA ASP A 147 -19.66 32.14 -31.18
C ASP A 147 -19.28 33.46 -31.87
N ARG A 148 -18.19 34.11 -31.43
CA ARG A 148 -17.70 35.35 -32.07
C ARG A 148 -17.05 35.10 -33.43
N MET A 149 -16.40 33.96 -33.63
CA MET A 149 -15.75 33.59 -34.89
C MET A 149 -16.72 33.02 -35.92
N GLY A 150 -17.83 32.41 -35.48
CA GLY A 150 -18.89 31.89 -36.37
C GLY A 150 -19.69 32.97 -37.11
N HIS A 151 -19.49 34.25 -36.79
CA HIS A 151 -20.05 35.41 -37.50
C HIS A 151 -19.06 36.06 -38.49
N ILE A 152 -17.84 35.51 -38.62
CA ILE A 152 -16.76 36.07 -39.47
C ILE A 152 -16.60 35.28 -40.79
N PHE A 153 -17.41 34.24 -41.01
CA PHE A 153 -17.54 33.52 -42.29
C PHE A 153 -18.99 33.45 -42.75
#